data_AF-A0A925CMZ4-F1
#
_entry.id   AF-A0A925CMZ4-F1
#
_cell.length_a   1.000
_cell.length_b   1.000
_cell.length_c   1.000
_cell.angle_alpha   90.00
_cell.angle_beta   90.00
_cell.angle_gamma   90.00
#
_symmetry.space_group_name_H-M   'P 1'
#
loop_
_entity.id
_entity.type
_entity.pdbx_description
1 polymer ?
#
loop_
_entity_poly.entity_id
_entity_poly.type
_entity_poly.pdbx_seq_one_letter_code
_entity_poly.pdbx_strand_id
1 'polypeptide(L)'
;MNNERASELMYDTASTLRLLDAELGELAPRRPSDSQNPAARNAAAATAIGAADSVLPVLPALFVRAMSEVQAMLASIRTGREHIRETTAERLAHTNEKLDEVSSATGKAALDIMDALDRAIAKVDELETDVVIADAGKSHAIRGHLRDELFAIMSHMQFQDITSQQIMHVQSLLGDLEGRLTEIANLFDPKSGDVSVSAPASVVASRNARNAQSFDPNASSTNAEARQALADSLVGRGTAGG
;
A
#
# COMPACT_ATOMS: atom_id res chain seq x y z
N MET A 1 2.93 29.94 15.14
CA MET A 1 2.89 28.98 14.02
C MET A 1 1.60 29.04 13.19
N ASN A 2 0.38 29.01 13.76
CA ASN A 2 -0.84 29.10 12.91
C ASN A 2 -1.11 30.50 12.31
N ASN A 3 -0.69 31.58 12.98
CA ASN A 3 -0.86 32.94 12.47
C ASN A 3 0.08 33.30 11.30
N GLU A 4 1.28 32.70 11.26
CA GLU A 4 2.25 32.98 10.18
C GLU A 4 1.77 32.41 8.84
N ARG A 5 1.24 31.19 8.85
CA ARG A 5 0.62 30.58 7.66
C ARG A 5 -0.60 31.36 7.17
N ALA A 6 -1.40 31.92 8.07
CA ALA A 6 -2.53 32.75 7.71
C ALA A 6 -2.07 34.08 7.06
N SER A 7 -1.01 34.71 7.57
CA SER A 7 -0.45 35.93 6.96
C SER A 7 0.20 35.68 5.60
N GLU A 8 0.84 34.53 5.43
CA GLU A 8 1.49 34.13 4.17
C GLU A 8 0.44 33.88 3.07
N LEU A 9 -0.65 33.17 3.40
CA LEU A 9 -1.80 32.99 2.50
C LEU A 9 -2.48 34.32 2.13
N MET A 10 -2.57 35.27 3.06
CA MET A 10 -3.11 36.60 2.74
C MET A 10 -2.17 37.41 1.84
N TYR A 11 -0.85 37.22 1.97
CA TYR A 11 0.12 37.89 1.11
C TYR A 11 0.10 37.32 -0.31
N ASP A 12 0.01 36.00 -0.45
CA ASP A 12 -0.09 35.34 -1.76
C ASP A 12 -1.42 35.60 -2.47
N THR A 13 -2.53 35.65 -1.72
CA THR A 13 -3.80 36.06 -2.31
C THR A 13 -3.79 37.52 -2.75
N ALA A 14 -3.11 38.40 -2.01
CA ALA A 14 -2.95 39.80 -2.40
C ALA A 14 -2.02 39.97 -3.63
N SER A 15 -0.97 39.15 -3.74
CA SER A 15 -0.03 39.20 -4.88
C SER A 15 -0.69 38.70 -6.17
N THR A 16 -1.42 37.58 -6.09
CA THR A 16 -2.18 37.02 -7.22
C THR A 16 -3.27 37.96 -7.68
N LEU A 17 -4.00 38.63 -6.77
CA LEU A 17 -4.99 39.64 -7.14
C LEU A 17 -4.38 40.85 -7.86
N ARG A 18 -3.17 41.29 -7.49
CA ARG A 18 -2.45 42.36 -8.21
C ARG A 18 -2.00 41.93 -9.60
N LEU A 19 -1.57 40.69 -9.75
CA LEU A 19 -1.22 40.13 -11.05
C LEU A 19 -2.44 40.06 -11.96
N LEU A 20 -3.58 39.61 -11.40
CA LEU A 20 -4.86 39.54 -12.10
C LEU A 20 -5.37 40.93 -12.49
N ASP A 21 -5.21 41.94 -11.63
CA ASP A 21 -5.55 43.34 -11.93
C ASP A 21 -4.65 43.94 -13.02
N ALA A 22 -3.37 43.57 -13.05
CA ALA A 22 -2.44 43.98 -14.10
C ALA A 22 -2.80 43.36 -15.47
N GLU A 23 -3.11 42.06 -15.51
CA GLU A 23 -3.55 41.34 -16.70
C GLU A 23 -4.94 41.83 -17.19
N LEU A 24 -5.86 42.11 -16.26
CA LEU A 24 -7.15 42.73 -16.57
C LEU A 24 -6.97 44.15 -17.10
N GLY A 25 -5.97 44.89 -16.61
CA GLY A 25 -5.57 46.19 -17.14
C GLY A 25 -4.98 46.13 -18.54
N GLU A 26 -4.33 45.02 -18.90
CA GLU A 26 -3.79 44.78 -20.24
C GLU A 26 -4.86 44.32 -21.23
N LEU A 27 -5.85 43.55 -20.76
CA LEU A 27 -7.05 43.14 -21.51
C LEU A 27 -8.09 44.26 -21.61
N ALA A 28 -8.04 45.26 -20.72
CA ALA A 28 -8.89 46.43 -20.83
C ALA A 28 -8.57 47.10 -22.18
N PRO A 29 -9.57 47.25 -23.07
CA PRO A 29 -9.36 47.72 -24.42
C PRO A 29 -8.62 49.05 -24.36
N ARG A 30 -7.37 49.02 -24.83
CA ARG A 30 -6.41 50.12 -24.82
C ARG A 30 -7.16 51.40 -25.18
N ARG A 31 -7.52 52.20 -24.16
CA ARG A 31 -8.35 53.39 -24.35
C ARG A 31 -7.56 54.27 -25.31
N PRO A 32 -7.99 54.44 -26.57
CA PRO A 32 -7.22 55.18 -27.54
C PRO A 32 -7.03 56.57 -26.94
N SER A 33 -5.77 56.97 -26.82
CA SER A 33 -5.37 58.30 -26.42
C SER A 33 -6.29 59.31 -27.10
N ASP A 34 -6.84 60.25 -26.32
CA ASP A 34 -7.80 61.26 -26.75
C ASP A 34 -7.24 62.10 -27.91
N SER A 35 -7.31 61.54 -29.11
CA SER A 35 -7.37 62.27 -30.35
C SER A 35 -8.84 62.63 -30.50
N GLN A 36 -9.12 63.92 -30.37
CA GLN A 36 -10.46 64.53 -30.43
C GLN A 36 -11.07 64.45 -31.84
N ASN A 37 -11.17 63.23 -32.40
CA ASN A 37 -11.78 63.00 -33.70
C ASN A 37 -13.05 62.14 -33.52
N PRO A 38 -14.26 62.73 -33.55
CA PRO A 38 -15.51 62.02 -33.26
C PRO A 38 -15.82 60.88 -34.24
N ALA A 39 -15.18 60.84 -35.42
CA ALA A 39 -15.33 59.75 -36.38
C ALA A 39 -14.59 58.46 -35.96
N ALA A 40 -13.47 58.55 -35.25
CA ALA A 40 -12.68 57.38 -34.83
C ALA A 40 -13.30 56.67 -33.61
N ARG A 41 -13.98 57.41 -32.72
CA ARG A 41 -14.69 56.84 -31.56
C ARG A 41 -15.84 55.92 -31.97
N ASN A 42 -16.57 56.25 -33.03
CA ASN A 42 -17.66 55.41 -33.52
C ASN A 42 -17.16 54.12 -34.19
N ALA A 43 -15.98 54.16 -34.83
CA ALA A 43 -15.36 52.98 -35.44
C ALA A 43 -14.75 52.01 -34.41
N ALA A 44 -14.15 52.53 -33.33
CA ALA A 44 -13.62 51.72 -32.23
C ALA A 44 -14.72 51.10 -31.35
N ALA A 45 -15.81 51.83 -31.11
CA ALA A 45 -16.99 51.28 -30.44
C ALA A 45 -17.67 50.19 -31.30
N ALA A 46 -17.74 50.36 -32.63
CA ALA A 46 -18.29 49.35 -33.53
C ALA A 46 -17.44 48.07 -33.60
N THR A 47 -16.11 48.17 -33.52
CA THR A 47 -15.22 46.99 -33.49
C THR A 47 -15.23 46.28 -32.13
N ALA A 48 -15.36 47.01 -31.01
CA ALA A 48 -15.54 46.39 -29.68
C ALA A 48 -16.91 45.69 -29.54
N ILE A 49 -17.97 46.27 -30.11
CA ILE A 49 -19.30 45.64 -30.16
C ILE A 49 -19.26 44.40 -31.08
N GLY A 50 -18.56 44.45 -32.23
CA GLY A 50 -18.38 43.29 -33.11
C GLY A 50 -17.52 42.17 -32.50
N ALA A 51 -16.57 42.48 -31.62
CA ALA A 51 -15.80 41.47 -30.88
C ALA A 51 -16.66 40.76 -29.82
N ALA A 52 -17.51 41.47 -29.10
CA ALA A 52 -18.47 40.87 -28.16
C ALA A 52 -19.53 40.00 -28.87
N ASP A 53 -19.93 40.38 -30.08
CA ASP A 53 -20.88 39.62 -30.91
C ASP A 53 -20.28 38.31 -31.46
N SER A 54 -18.96 38.19 -31.50
CA SER A 54 -18.25 36.97 -31.93
C SER A 54 -18.06 35.93 -30.81
N VAL A 55 -18.10 36.33 -29.54
CA VAL A 55 -17.88 35.43 -28.38
C VAL A 55 -19.20 34.81 -27.89
N LEU A 56 -20.31 35.55 -27.97
CA LEU A 56 -21.65 35.08 -27.62
C LEU A 56 -22.10 33.80 -28.37
N PRO A 57 -21.85 33.62 -29.69
CA PRO A 57 -22.20 32.39 -30.37
C PRO A 57 -21.26 31.21 -30.05
N VAL A 58 -20.07 31.45 -29.49
CA VAL A 58 -19.08 30.41 -29.14
C VAL A 58 -19.27 29.89 -27.71
N LEU A 59 -19.87 30.70 -26.83
CA LEU A 59 -20.18 30.36 -25.44
C LEU A 59 -20.94 29.03 -25.26
N PRO A 60 -22.02 28.74 -26.01
CA PRO A 60 -22.71 27.46 -25.92
C PRO A 60 -21.80 26.27 -26.26
N ALA A 61 -20.92 26.40 -27.26
CA ALA A 61 -19.99 25.34 -27.64
C ALA A 61 -18.92 25.11 -26.55
N LEU A 62 -18.43 26.17 -25.91
CA LEU A 62 -17.51 26.05 -24.78
C LEU A 62 -18.17 25.41 -23.56
N PHE A 63 -19.42 25.76 -23.24
CA PHE A 63 -20.17 25.12 -22.16
C PHE A 63 -20.41 23.63 -22.43
N VAL A 64 -20.80 23.26 -23.65
CA VAL A 64 -20.98 21.85 -24.02
C VAL A 64 -19.66 21.10 -23.92
N ARG A 65 -18.55 21.70 -24.38
CA ARG A 65 -17.22 21.10 -24.25
C ARG A 65 -16.82 20.92 -22.78
N ALA A 66 -16.92 21.97 -21.96
CA ALA A 66 -16.60 21.90 -20.54
C ALA A 66 -17.46 20.87 -19.81
N MET A 67 -18.76 20.80 -20.12
CA MET A 67 -19.67 19.81 -19.52
C MET A 67 -19.31 18.38 -19.95
N SER A 68 -18.91 18.17 -21.21
CA SER A 68 -18.45 16.87 -21.69
C SER A 68 -17.14 16.43 -21.01
N GLU A 69 -16.26 17.39 -20.73
CA GLU A 69 -14.98 17.14 -20.05
C GLU A 69 -15.18 16.82 -18.56
N VAL A 70 -16.09 17.54 -17.88
CA VAL A 70 -16.52 17.22 -16.52
C VAL A 70 -17.19 15.85 -16.46
N GLN A 71 -18.05 15.52 -17.43
CA GLN A 71 -18.68 14.19 -17.50
C GLN A 71 -17.66 13.08 -17.72
N ALA A 72 -16.67 13.28 -18.59
CA ALA A 72 -15.58 12.34 -18.80
C ALA A 72 -14.73 12.15 -17.54
N MET A 73 -14.45 13.23 -16.81
CA MET A 73 -13.73 13.19 -15.53
C MET A 73 -14.54 12.46 -14.44
N LEU A 74 -15.85 12.69 -14.34
CA LEU A 74 -16.71 11.96 -13.41
C LEU A 74 -16.79 10.47 -13.75
N ALA A 75 -16.83 10.12 -15.05
CA ALA A 75 -16.81 8.74 -15.50
C ALA A 75 -15.48 8.03 -15.18
N SER A 76 -14.35 8.72 -15.37
CA SER A 76 -13.03 8.17 -15.01
C SER A 76 -12.89 7.99 -13.49
N ILE A 77 -13.37 8.95 -12.68
CA ILE A 77 -13.42 8.84 -11.21
C ILE A 77 -14.26 7.64 -10.78
N ARG A 78 -15.45 7.46 -11.38
CA ARG A 78 -16.32 6.34 -11.06
C ARG A 78 -15.66 4.99 -11.40
N THR A 79 -14.99 4.92 -12.55
CA THR A 79 -14.27 3.71 -13.00
C THR A 79 -13.05 3.43 -12.12
N GLY A 80 -12.32 4.47 -11.71
CA GLY A 80 -11.20 4.37 -10.79
C GLY A 80 -11.66 3.87 -9.42
N ARG A 81 -12.74 4.42 -8.88
CA ARG A 81 -13.33 3.99 -7.60
C ARG A 81 -13.73 2.52 -7.63
N GLU A 82 -14.31 2.05 -8.72
CA GLU A 82 -14.69 0.64 -8.86
C GLU A 82 -13.46 -0.27 -8.86
N HIS A 83 -12.43 0.06 -9.66
CA HIS A 83 -11.16 -0.68 -9.67
C HIS A 83 -10.47 -0.71 -8.30
N ILE A 84 -10.45 0.42 -7.59
CA ILE A 84 -9.88 0.50 -6.24
C ILE A 84 -10.68 -0.39 -5.28
N ARG A 85 -12.01 -0.33 -5.35
CA ARG A 85 -12.89 -1.13 -4.50
C ARG A 85 -12.67 -2.62 -4.74
N GLU A 86 -12.62 -3.04 -6.00
CA GLU A 86 -12.35 -4.43 -6.39
C GLU A 86 -10.97 -4.88 -5.91
N THR A 87 -9.90 -4.15 -6.29
CA THR A 87 -8.52 -4.50 -5.93
C THR A 87 -8.29 -4.50 -4.41
N THR A 88 -8.88 -3.54 -3.69
CA THR A 88 -8.75 -3.45 -2.22
C THR A 88 -9.54 -4.57 -1.56
N ALA A 89 -10.74 -4.90 -2.05
CA ALA A 89 -11.54 -6.01 -1.53
C ALA A 89 -10.82 -7.34 -1.73
N GLU A 90 -10.26 -7.59 -2.92
CA GLU A 90 -9.49 -8.79 -3.23
C GLU A 90 -8.24 -8.91 -2.35
N ARG A 91 -7.43 -7.83 -2.24
CA ARG A 91 -6.23 -7.84 -1.39
C ARG A 91 -6.57 -8.04 0.08
N LEU A 92 -7.65 -7.45 0.57
CA LEU A 92 -8.10 -7.60 1.94
C LEU A 92 -8.63 -9.01 2.21
N ALA A 93 -9.37 -9.59 1.25
CA ALA A 93 -9.83 -10.98 1.32
C ALA A 93 -8.65 -11.96 1.37
N HIS A 94 -7.67 -11.79 0.47
CA HIS A 94 -6.43 -12.59 0.47
C HIS A 94 -5.63 -12.42 1.78
N THR A 95 -5.54 -11.19 2.30
CA THR A 95 -4.88 -10.92 3.58
C THR A 95 -5.58 -11.67 4.73
N ASN A 96 -6.90 -11.66 4.74
CA ASN A 96 -7.69 -12.36 5.76
C ASN A 96 -7.51 -13.88 5.67
N GLU A 97 -7.58 -14.45 4.46
CA GLU A 97 -7.30 -15.87 4.22
C GLU A 97 -5.90 -16.25 4.70
N LYS A 98 -4.89 -15.39 4.46
CA LYS A 98 -3.52 -15.64 4.94
C LYS A 98 -3.40 -15.57 6.45
N LEU A 99 -4.10 -14.63 7.10
CA LEU A 99 -4.15 -14.55 8.56
C LEU A 99 -4.84 -15.78 9.16
N ASP A 100 -5.91 -16.28 8.53
CA ASP A 100 -6.59 -17.51 8.92
C ASP A 100 -5.67 -18.74 8.75
N GLU A 101 -4.92 -18.84 7.65
CA GLU A 101 -3.91 -19.90 7.45
C GLU A 101 -2.84 -19.88 8.56
N VAL A 102 -2.29 -18.69 8.85
CA VAL A 102 -1.28 -18.51 9.90
C VAL A 102 -1.83 -18.85 11.28
N SER A 103 -3.05 -18.40 11.57
CA SER A 103 -3.76 -18.69 12.82
C SER A 103 -4.02 -20.19 12.98
N SER A 104 -4.48 -20.85 11.92
CA SER A 104 -4.71 -22.29 11.88
C SER A 104 -3.41 -23.07 12.08
N ALA A 105 -2.35 -22.71 11.35
CA ALA A 105 -1.04 -23.35 11.46
C ALA A 105 -0.42 -23.17 12.85
N THR A 106 -0.54 -21.96 13.42
CA THR A 106 -0.10 -21.65 14.78
C THR A 106 -0.88 -22.45 15.82
N GLY A 107 -2.21 -22.53 15.67
CA GLY A 107 -3.07 -23.31 16.55
C GLY A 107 -2.74 -24.80 16.51
N LYS A 108 -2.53 -25.34 15.31
CA LYS A 108 -2.10 -26.74 15.13
C LYS A 108 -0.73 -26.99 15.78
N ALA A 109 0.25 -26.14 15.52
CA ALA A 109 1.58 -26.31 16.10
C ALA A 109 1.59 -26.18 17.63
N ALA A 110 0.76 -25.29 18.20
CA ALA A 110 0.59 -25.20 19.65
C ALA A 110 -0.03 -26.47 20.25
N LEU A 111 -1.01 -27.06 19.58
CA LEU A 111 -1.62 -28.34 19.98
C LEU A 111 -0.61 -29.48 19.88
N ASP A 112 0.12 -29.59 18.77
CA ASP A 112 1.17 -30.59 18.57
C ASP A 112 2.27 -30.50 19.65
N ILE A 113 2.63 -29.28 20.08
CA ILE A 113 3.56 -29.04 21.20
C ILE A 113 2.98 -29.55 22.52
N MET A 114 1.70 -29.28 22.82
CA MET A 114 1.08 -29.74 24.07
C MET A 114 1.00 -31.27 24.10
N ASP A 115 0.60 -31.91 23.00
CA ASP A 115 0.58 -33.37 22.89
C ASP A 115 1.97 -33.99 23.06
N ALA A 116 3.02 -33.35 22.51
CA ALA A 116 4.39 -33.80 22.68
C ALA A 116 4.90 -33.63 24.12
N LEU A 117 4.51 -32.54 24.80
CA LEU A 117 4.82 -32.33 26.22
C LEU A 117 4.13 -33.37 27.11
N ASP A 118 2.86 -33.70 26.85
CA ASP A 118 2.15 -34.74 27.60
C ASP A 118 2.82 -36.11 27.45
N ARG A 119 3.25 -36.47 26.23
CA ARG A 119 4.04 -37.69 25.99
C ARG A 119 5.40 -37.64 26.69
N ALA A 120 6.08 -36.50 26.66
CA ALA A 120 7.36 -36.32 27.32
C ALA A 120 7.24 -36.47 28.85
N ILE A 121 6.21 -35.90 29.47
CA ILE A 121 5.93 -36.05 30.91
C ILE A 121 5.70 -37.52 31.26
N ALA A 122 4.85 -38.23 30.50
CA ALA A 122 4.62 -39.65 30.71
C ALA A 122 5.92 -40.49 30.61
N LYS A 123 6.85 -40.10 29.73
CA LYS A 123 8.17 -40.75 29.59
C LYS A 123 9.11 -40.43 30.76
N VAL A 124 9.02 -39.22 31.33
CA VAL A 124 9.75 -38.87 32.56
C VAL A 124 9.22 -39.71 33.72
N ASP A 125 7.90 -39.80 33.90
CA ASP A 125 7.27 -40.62 34.94
C ASP A 125 7.65 -42.11 34.79
N GLU A 126 7.67 -42.63 33.56
CA GLU A 126 8.12 -43.99 33.27
C GLU A 126 9.59 -44.22 33.68
N LEU A 127 10.45 -43.22 33.48
CA LEU A 127 11.87 -43.26 33.83
C LEU A 127 12.11 -43.28 35.35
N GLU A 128 11.18 -42.73 36.13
CA GLU A 128 11.22 -42.70 37.59
C GLU A 128 10.82 -44.04 38.23
N THR A 129 10.33 -45.02 37.44
CA THR A 129 9.97 -46.34 37.98
C THR A 129 11.20 -47.20 38.30
N ASP A 130 11.19 -47.84 39.48
CA ASP A 130 12.29 -48.70 39.96
C ASP A 130 12.69 -49.82 38.99
N VAL A 131 11.72 -50.32 38.21
CA VAL A 131 11.92 -51.36 37.19
C VAL A 131 12.78 -50.86 36.02
N VAL A 132 12.62 -49.60 35.63
CA VAL A 132 13.40 -48.98 34.56
C VAL A 132 14.77 -48.54 35.07
N ILE A 133 14.86 -48.14 36.34
CA ILE A 133 16.14 -47.79 36.99
C ILE A 133 17.06 -49.01 37.06
N ALA A 134 16.50 -50.20 37.35
CA ALA A 134 17.26 -51.44 37.41
C ALA A 134 17.70 -51.97 36.03
N ASP A 135 17.03 -51.56 34.94
CA ASP A 135 17.31 -51.98 33.57
C ASP A 135 17.87 -50.83 32.72
N ALA A 136 19.20 -50.76 32.65
CA ALA A 136 19.92 -49.74 31.90
C ALA A 136 19.53 -49.68 30.41
N GLY A 137 19.12 -50.79 29.80
CA GLY A 137 18.69 -50.84 28.41
C GLY A 137 17.37 -50.12 28.18
N LYS A 138 16.37 -50.39 29.03
CA LYS A 138 15.07 -49.69 28.98
C LYS A 138 15.19 -48.21 29.31
N SER A 139 16.01 -47.86 30.32
CA SER A 139 16.27 -46.46 30.65
C SER A 139 16.88 -45.69 29.47
N HIS A 140 17.81 -46.31 28.73
CA HIS A 140 18.41 -45.68 27.56
C HIS A 140 17.39 -45.48 26.43
N ALA A 141 16.53 -46.46 26.16
CA ALA A 141 15.49 -46.36 25.14
C ALA A 141 14.48 -45.23 25.45
N ILE A 142 14.00 -45.13 26.69
CA ILE A 142 13.07 -44.07 27.13
C ILE A 142 13.71 -42.69 27.01
N ARG A 143 14.98 -42.53 27.39
CA ARG A 143 15.73 -41.27 27.19
C ARG A 143 15.91 -40.91 25.71
N GLY A 144 16.03 -41.91 24.84
CA GLY A 144 16.05 -41.72 23.39
C GLY A 144 14.73 -41.12 22.90
N HIS A 145 13.62 -41.76 23.22
CA HIS A 145 12.29 -41.26 22.87
C HIS A 145 11.99 -39.87 23.45
N LEU A 146 12.41 -39.59 24.69
CA LEU A 146 12.27 -38.26 25.27
C LEU A 146 13.04 -37.20 24.47
N ARG A 147 14.24 -37.51 23.98
CA ARG A 147 14.99 -36.59 23.10
C ARG A 147 14.27 -36.37 21.78
N ASP A 148 13.71 -37.42 21.19
CA ASP A 148 12.97 -37.32 19.94
C ASP A 148 11.74 -36.41 20.09
N GLU A 149 10.99 -36.54 21.19
CA GLU A 149 9.85 -35.64 21.50
C GLU A 149 10.29 -34.19 21.74
N LEU A 150 11.43 -33.97 22.43
CA LEU A 150 11.99 -32.62 22.60
C LEU A 150 12.44 -32.01 21.27
N PHE A 151 12.99 -32.82 20.35
CA PHE A 151 13.31 -32.36 19.00
C PHE A 151 12.04 -32.05 18.20
N ALA A 152 10.98 -32.84 18.34
CA ALA A 152 9.69 -32.55 17.72
C ALA A 152 9.13 -31.20 18.21
N ILE A 153 9.11 -30.94 19.52
CA ILE A 153 8.70 -29.64 20.10
C ILE A 153 9.51 -28.49 19.51
N MET A 154 10.83 -28.64 19.45
CA MET A 154 11.72 -27.63 18.88
C MET A 154 11.44 -27.38 17.39
N SER A 155 11.13 -28.44 16.64
CA SER A 155 10.72 -28.33 15.25
C SER A 155 9.38 -27.61 15.12
N HIS A 156 8.40 -27.90 15.98
CA HIS A 156 7.12 -27.22 15.95
C HIS A 156 7.28 -25.73 16.25
N MET A 157 8.14 -25.34 17.20
CA MET A 157 8.42 -23.93 17.51
C MET A 157 8.90 -23.09 16.31
N GLN A 158 9.37 -23.71 15.22
CA GLN A 158 9.67 -23.00 13.97
C GLN A 158 8.44 -22.30 13.36
N PHE A 159 7.22 -22.66 13.76
CA PHE A 159 6.01 -21.91 13.38
C PHE A 159 6.15 -20.42 13.77
N GLN A 160 6.89 -20.09 14.82
CA GLN A 160 7.08 -18.71 15.28
C GLN A 160 7.78 -17.84 14.22
N ASP A 161 8.79 -18.38 13.54
CA ASP A 161 9.51 -17.67 12.49
C ASP A 161 8.62 -17.48 11.25
N ILE A 162 7.90 -18.54 10.84
CA ILE A 162 6.94 -18.48 9.73
C ILE A 162 5.84 -17.47 10.03
N THR A 163 5.26 -17.50 11.23
CA THR A 163 4.21 -16.56 11.65
C THR A 163 4.72 -15.12 11.67
N SER A 164 5.95 -14.88 12.16
CA SER A 164 6.60 -13.58 12.09
C SER A 164 6.71 -13.07 10.65
N GLN A 165 7.21 -13.92 9.74
CA GLN A 165 7.35 -13.59 8.32
C GLN A 165 6.00 -13.27 7.66
N GLN A 166 4.97 -14.05 7.95
CA GLN A 166 3.64 -13.85 7.38
C GLN A 166 2.95 -12.59 7.94
N ILE A 167 3.10 -12.28 9.22
CA ILE A 167 2.58 -11.03 9.80
C ILE A 167 3.30 -9.82 9.19
N MET A 168 4.63 -9.88 9.03
CA MET A 168 5.37 -8.81 8.36
C MET A 168 4.90 -8.61 6.92
N HIS A 169 4.60 -9.68 6.20
CA HIS A 169 4.03 -9.60 4.85
C HIS A 169 2.68 -8.88 4.84
N VAL A 170 1.77 -9.28 5.73
CA VAL A 170 0.45 -8.64 5.88
C VAL A 170 0.59 -7.16 6.23
N GLN A 171 1.52 -6.79 7.12
CA GLN A 171 1.80 -5.38 7.44
C GLN A 171 2.28 -4.59 6.21
N SER A 172 3.15 -5.17 5.38
CA SER A 172 3.60 -4.52 4.15
C SER A 172 2.46 -4.31 3.15
N LEU A 173 1.59 -5.31 2.96
CA LEU A 173 0.42 -5.22 2.09
C LEU A 173 -0.58 -4.15 2.57
N LEU A 174 -0.81 -4.07 3.88
CA LEU A 174 -1.67 -3.04 4.45
C LEU A 174 -1.06 -1.63 4.30
N GLY A 175 0.26 -1.49 4.46
CA GLY A 175 0.96 -0.23 4.21
C GLY A 175 0.86 0.21 2.74
N ASP A 176 0.95 -0.72 1.80
CA ASP A 176 0.74 -0.44 0.37
C ASP A 176 -0.71 -0.01 0.06
N LEU A 177 -1.69 -0.64 0.69
CA LEU A 177 -3.10 -0.25 0.58
C LEU A 177 -3.36 1.14 1.17
N GLU A 178 -2.80 1.42 2.35
CA GLU A 178 -2.88 2.74 2.98
C GLU A 178 -2.27 3.81 2.07
N GLY A 179 -1.07 3.60 1.55
CA GLY A 179 -0.40 4.54 0.66
C GLY A 179 -1.24 4.87 -0.58
N ARG A 180 -1.81 3.85 -1.23
CA ARG A 180 -2.71 4.05 -2.37
C ARG A 180 -3.96 4.84 -1.98
N LEU A 181 -4.60 4.49 -0.87
CA LEU A 181 -5.80 5.21 -0.40
C LEU A 181 -5.47 6.67 -0.05
N THR A 182 -4.30 6.95 0.50
CA THR A 182 -3.82 8.33 0.74
C THR A 182 -3.57 9.08 -0.56
N GLU A 183 -2.92 8.47 -1.56
CA GLU A 183 -2.73 9.08 -2.89
C GLU A 183 -4.08 9.44 -3.53
N ILE A 184 -5.05 8.55 -3.44
CA ILE A 184 -6.41 8.77 -3.94
C ILE A 184 -7.10 9.89 -3.15
N ALA A 185 -7.00 9.89 -1.82
CA ALA A 185 -7.58 10.95 -1.00
C ALA A 185 -6.99 12.33 -1.34
N ASN A 186 -5.68 12.40 -1.58
CA ASN A 186 -4.98 13.62 -1.99
C ASN A 186 -5.41 14.10 -3.39
N LEU A 187 -5.72 13.19 -4.31
CA LEU A 187 -6.26 13.53 -5.63
C LEU A 187 -7.62 14.26 -5.52
N PHE A 188 -8.38 13.99 -4.46
CA PHE A 188 -9.71 14.56 -4.21
C PHE A 188 -9.71 15.74 -3.24
N ASP A 189 -8.57 16.17 -2.69
CA ASP A 189 -8.51 17.37 -1.86
C ASP A 189 -8.31 18.62 -2.75
N PRO A 190 -9.35 19.44 -2.97
CA PRO A 190 -9.26 20.62 -3.85
C PRO A 190 -8.36 21.72 -3.28
N LYS A 191 -7.86 21.59 -2.04
CA LYS A 191 -6.87 22.51 -1.46
C LYS A 191 -5.44 22.22 -1.91
N SER A 192 -5.20 21.12 -2.62
CA SER A 192 -3.89 20.69 -3.11
C SER A 192 -3.53 21.26 -4.49
N GLY A 193 -4.11 22.41 -4.87
CA GLY A 193 -3.72 23.14 -6.09
C GLY A 193 -2.27 23.65 -6.07
N ASP A 194 -1.60 23.55 -4.93
CA ASP A 194 -0.15 23.63 -4.86
C ASP A 194 0.39 22.20 -4.99
N VAL A 195 1.08 21.92 -6.09
CA VAL A 195 1.81 20.65 -6.32
C VAL A 195 2.95 20.63 -5.31
N SER A 196 2.62 20.37 -4.05
CA SER A 196 3.57 20.02 -3.03
C SER A 196 4.08 18.65 -3.44
N VAL A 197 5.24 18.65 -4.08
CA VAL A 197 6.11 17.49 -4.26
C VAL A 197 6.29 16.91 -2.87
N SER A 198 5.39 16.00 -2.50
CA SER A 198 5.40 15.36 -1.20
C SER A 198 6.75 14.66 -1.12
N ALA A 199 7.57 15.10 -0.17
CA ALA A 199 8.89 14.54 0.07
C ALA A 199 8.78 13.01 0.08
N PRO A 200 9.71 12.30 -0.59
CA PRO A 200 9.51 10.91 -0.94
C PRO A 200 9.29 10.10 0.34
N ALA A 201 8.44 9.09 0.23
CA ALA A 201 8.17 8.00 1.15
C ALA A 201 9.44 7.16 1.53
N SER A 202 10.62 7.77 1.59
CA SER A 202 11.91 7.11 1.68
C SER A 202 12.18 6.52 3.06
N VAL A 203 11.48 6.95 4.11
CA VAL A 203 11.66 6.40 5.46
C VAL A 203 10.93 5.05 5.62
N VAL A 204 9.78 4.87 4.96
CA VAL A 204 9.06 3.57 4.93
C VAL A 204 9.64 2.65 3.85
N ALA A 205 9.94 3.20 2.66
CA ALA A 205 10.59 2.45 1.58
C ALA A 205 11.99 1.94 1.95
N SER A 206 12.78 2.69 2.75
CA SER A 206 14.13 2.23 3.18
C SER A 206 14.10 1.12 4.22
N ARG A 207 13.01 0.97 5.02
CA ARG A 207 12.83 -0.21 5.87
C ARG A 207 12.40 -1.42 5.05
N ASN A 208 11.50 -1.23 4.09
CA ASN A 208 11.03 -2.31 3.21
C ASN A 208 12.16 -2.87 2.32
N ALA A 209 13.07 -2.01 1.81
CA ALA A 209 14.15 -2.44 0.93
C ALA A 209 15.23 -3.31 1.61
N ARG A 210 15.54 -3.10 2.90
CA ARG A 210 16.49 -3.94 3.65
C ARG A 210 15.89 -5.28 4.09
N ASN A 211 14.57 -5.34 4.28
CA ASN A 211 13.86 -6.57 4.65
C ASN A 211 13.42 -7.42 3.42
N ALA A 212 13.42 -6.83 2.22
CA ALA A 212 13.06 -7.54 0.99
C ALA A 212 14.04 -8.66 0.58
N GLN A 213 15.29 -8.66 1.07
CA GLN A 213 16.29 -9.69 0.75
C GLN A 213 16.16 -10.99 1.57
N SER A 214 15.37 -10.99 2.64
CA SER A 214 15.15 -12.19 3.48
C SER A 214 13.74 -12.77 3.35
N PHE A 215 12.95 -12.26 2.39
CA PHE A 215 11.54 -12.57 2.27
C PHE A 215 11.29 -13.63 1.19
N ASP A 216 10.71 -14.76 1.58
CA ASP A 216 10.13 -15.74 0.64
C ASP A 216 8.59 -15.72 0.77
N PRO A 217 7.86 -15.17 -0.21
CA PRO A 217 6.40 -15.15 -0.20
C PRO A 217 5.77 -16.56 -0.24
N ASN A 218 6.54 -17.59 -0.60
CA ASN A 218 6.08 -18.97 -0.66
C ASN A 218 6.41 -19.77 0.61
N ALA A 219 6.97 -19.12 1.65
CA ALA A 219 7.23 -19.76 2.93
C ALA A 219 5.91 -20.21 3.57
N SER A 220 5.66 -21.52 3.55
CA SER A 220 4.50 -22.15 4.18
C SER A 220 4.96 -23.40 4.94
N SER A 221 4.21 -23.82 5.95
CA SER A 221 4.44 -25.08 6.68
C SER A 221 3.76 -26.28 6.01
N THR A 222 2.84 -26.05 5.07
CA THR A 222 2.15 -27.12 4.33
C THR A 222 3.08 -27.77 3.31
N ASN A 223 3.07 -29.11 3.18
CA ASN A 223 3.90 -29.84 2.21
C ASN A 223 5.43 -29.65 2.33
N ALA A 224 5.96 -29.50 3.55
CA ALA A 224 7.41 -29.36 3.77
C ALA A 224 8.23 -30.54 3.18
N GLU A 225 7.78 -31.79 3.39
CA GLU A 225 8.43 -32.99 2.84
C GLU A 225 8.44 -33.00 1.31
N ALA A 226 7.32 -32.66 0.68
CA ALA A 226 7.23 -32.62 -0.78
C ALA A 226 8.14 -31.53 -1.39
N ARG A 227 8.27 -30.38 -0.71
CA ARG A 227 9.21 -29.32 -1.13
C ARG A 227 10.66 -29.73 -0.93
N GLN A 228 10.99 -30.42 0.18
CA GLN A 228 12.34 -30.94 0.42
C GLN A 228 12.72 -31.98 -0.64
N ALA A 229 11.84 -32.93 -0.96
CA ALA A 229 12.06 -33.91 -2.02
C ALA A 229 12.28 -33.26 -3.39
N LEU A 230 11.57 -32.17 -3.69
CA LEU A 230 11.74 -31.41 -4.93
C LEU A 230 13.09 -30.67 -4.94
N ALA A 231 13.45 -30.01 -3.84
CA ALA A 231 14.74 -29.34 -3.69
C ALA A 231 15.92 -30.32 -3.83
N ASP A 232 15.86 -31.47 -3.15
CA ASP A 232 16.86 -32.53 -3.22
C ASP A 232 16.98 -33.08 -4.66
N SER A 233 15.86 -33.19 -5.39
CA SER A 233 15.87 -33.61 -6.80
C SER A 233 16.54 -32.59 -7.74
N LEU A 234 16.45 -31.29 -7.42
CA LEU A 234 17.08 -30.23 -8.20
C LEU A 234 18.58 -30.15 -7.92
N VAL A 235 18.97 -30.24 -6.64
CA VAL A 235 20.38 -30.21 -6.21
C VAL A 235 21.12 -31.48 -6.64
N GLY A 236 20.47 -32.65 -6.52
CA GLY A 236 21.04 -33.93 -6.96
C GLY A 236 21.21 -34.05 -8.48
N ARG A 237 20.49 -33.24 -9.28
CA ARG A 237 20.64 -33.19 -10.74
C ARG A 237 21.82 -32.32 -11.19
N GLY A 238 22.29 -31.41 -10.35
CA GLY A 238 23.41 -30.50 -10.65
C GLY A 238 24.80 -31.11 -10.45
N THR A 239 24.93 -32.23 -9.73
CA THR A 239 26.22 -32.86 -9.38
C THR A 239 26.65 -33.99 -10.32
N ALA A 240 25.81 -34.37 -11.29
CA ALA A 240 26.09 -35.46 -12.25
C ALA A 240 26.63 -34.98 -13.62
N GLY A 241 27.03 -33.71 -13.74
CA GLY A 241 27.45 -33.08 -14.99
C GLY A 241 28.83 -32.42 -14.97
N GLY A 242 29.79 -32.97 -14.22
CA GLY A 242 31.20 -32.55 -14.19
C GLY A 242 32.14 -33.71 -14.45
#